data_AF-A0A936N646-F1
#
_entry.id   AF-A0A936N646-F1
#
_cell.length_a   1.000
_cell.length_b   1.000
_cell.length_c   1.000
_cell.angle_alpha   90.00
_cell.angle_beta   90.00
_cell.angle_gamma   90.00
#
_symmetry.space_group_name_H-M   'P 1'
#
loop_
_entity.id
_entity.type
_entity.pdbx_description
1 polymer ?
#
loop_
_entity_poly.entity_id
_entity_poly.type
_entity_poly.pdbx_seq_one_letter_code
_entity_poly.pdbx_strand_id
1 'polypeptide(L)'
;MKQTVKIFTCEKKLSNGRWSPEPEKIAAIATDADEEFPSLSTDGQTLYFSSKGLGGMGGYDIYKSVWDDNLQVWGKPVNMGSPVNSPYDDLFYLE
;
A
#
# COMPACT_ATOMS: atom_id res chain seq x y z
N MET A 1 3.71 -23.72 3.77
CA MET A 1 3.84 -22.41 4.44
C MET A 1 3.50 -21.35 3.42
N LYS A 2 2.43 -20.56 3.61
CA LYS A 2 2.16 -19.40 2.74
C LYS A 2 3.09 -18.27 3.17
N GLN A 3 3.91 -17.77 2.25
CA GLN A 3 4.66 -16.52 2.45
C GLN A 3 3.76 -15.39 1.94
N THR A 4 3.68 -14.28 2.67
CA THR A 4 2.90 -13.10 2.29
C THR A 4 3.82 -11.88 2.18
N VAL A 5 3.53 -11.00 1.22
CA VAL A 5 4.21 -9.70 1.09
C VAL A 5 3.49 -8.68 1.97
N LYS A 6 4.26 -7.87 2.71
CA LYS A 6 3.74 -6.86 3.63
C LYS A 6 4.35 -5.50 3.32
N ILE A 7 3.53 -4.45 3.37
CA ILE A 7 3.97 -3.07 3.19
C ILE A 7 4.37 -2.47 4.55
N PHE A 8 5.54 -1.83 4.57
CA PHE A 8 6.10 -1.14 5.74
C PHE A 8 6.43 0.31 5.38
N THR A 9 6.39 1.21 6.36
CA THR A 9 6.88 2.60 6.22
C THR A 9 8.13 2.83 7.06
N CYS A 10 9.01 3.73 6.61
CA CYS A 10 10.16 4.23 7.37
C CYS A 10 10.54 5.64 6.89
N GLU A 11 11.02 6.49 7.81
CA GLU A 11 11.20 7.92 7.52
C GLU A 11 12.63 8.27 7.09
N LYS A 12 13.64 7.55 7.60
CA LYS A 12 15.03 7.93 7.35
C LYS A 12 15.97 6.75 7.29
N LYS A 13 16.77 6.72 6.23
CA LYS A 13 17.99 5.90 6.18
C LYS A 13 19.09 6.62 6.95
N LEU A 14 19.60 5.99 8.00
CA LEU A 14 20.71 6.47 8.79
C LEU A 14 22.04 6.27 8.03
N SER A 15 23.06 7.05 8.41
CA SER A 15 24.42 6.96 7.84
C SER A 15 25.07 5.59 8.04
N ASN A 16 24.63 4.84 9.05
CA ASN A 16 25.07 3.46 9.32
C ASN A 16 24.33 2.41 8.45
N GLY A 17 23.51 2.82 7.49
CA GLY A 17 22.78 1.94 6.60
C GLY A 17 21.48 1.34 7.17
N ARG A 18 21.16 1.57 8.45
CA ARG A 18 19.89 1.16 9.06
C ARG A 18 18.80 2.19 8.78
N TRP A 19 17.54 1.75 8.87
CA TRP A 19 16.38 2.65 8.86
C TRP A 19 16.00 3.04 10.29
N SER A 20 15.52 4.26 10.46
CA SER A 20 14.95 4.78 11.71
C SER A 20 13.68 5.59 11.40
N PRO A 21 12.60 5.40 12.18
CA PRO A 21 12.40 4.29 13.13
C PRO A 21 12.49 2.91 12.44
N GLU A 22 12.46 1.82 13.22
CA GLU A 22 12.38 0.48 12.62
C GLU A 22 11.14 0.39 11.73
N PRO A 23 11.19 -0.27 10.56
CA PRO A 23 10.06 -0.31 9.65
C PRO A 23 8.80 -0.87 10.33
N GLU A 24 7.72 -0.11 10.29
CA GLU A 24 6.45 -0.51 10.90
C GLU A 24 5.44 -0.95 9.83
N LYS A 25 4.70 -2.03 10.11
CA LYS A 25 3.64 -2.51 9.21
C LYS A 25 2.55 -1.44 9.18
N ILE A 26 2.09 -1.06 7.99
CA ILE A 26 0.99 -0.09 7.88
C ILE A 26 -0.32 -0.80 8.22
N ALA A 27 -0.76 -0.70 9.48
CA ALA A 27 -1.88 -1.47 10.02
C ALA A 27 -3.18 -1.32 9.22
N ALA A 28 -3.43 -0.16 8.60
CA ALA A 28 -4.61 0.10 7.79
C ALA A 28 -4.62 -0.67 6.44
N ILE A 29 -3.44 -1.03 5.93
CA ILE A 29 -3.24 -1.65 4.60
C ILE A 29 -2.99 -3.16 4.72
N ALA A 30 -2.31 -3.52 5.79
CA ALA A 30 -1.93 -4.86 6.21
C ALA A 30 -3.08 -5.88 6.19
N THR A 31 -3.05 -6.85 5.27
CA THR A 31 -3.92 -8.03 5.35
C THR A 31 -3.14 -9.33 5.61
N ASP A 32 -3.87 -10.47 5.59
CA ASP A 32 -3.33 -11.83 5.59
C ASP A 32 -3.11 -12.38 4.17
N ALA A 33 -3.46 -11.60 3.14
CA ALA A 33 -3.19 -11.87 1.74
C ALA A 33 -1.97 -11.07 1.26
N ASP A 34 -1.80 -10.98 -0.06
CA ASP A 34 -0.68 -10.26 -0.67
C ASP A 34 -1.06 -8.80 -0.96
N GLU A 35 -0.20 -7.89 -0.51
CA GLU A 35 -0.14 -6.50 -0.94
C GLU A 35 1.16 -6.26 -1.72
N GLU A 36 1.05 -5.75 -2.95
CA GLU A 36 2.18 -5.62 -3.86
C GLU A 36 2.26 -4.25 -4.52
N PHE A 37 3.43 -3.95 -5.09
CA PHE A 37 3.70 -2.76 -5.90
C PHE A 37 3.32 -1.42 -5.24
N PRO A 38 3.76 -1.14 -4.00
CA PRO A 38 3.50 0.15 -3.38
C PRO A 38 4.17 1.29 -4.17
N SER A 39 3.43 2.36 -4.44
CA SER A 39 3.92 3.59 -5.06
C SER A 39 3.32 4.82 -4.39
N LEU A 40 4.11 5.87 -4.22
CA LEU A 40 3.63 7.15 -3.70
C LEU A 40 3.28 8.09 -4.85
N SER A 41 2.23 8.89 -4.66
CA SER A 41 1.92 10.05 -5.48
C SER A 41 3.08 11.03 -5.52
N THR A 42 3.07 11.92 -6.52
CA THR A 42 4.12 12.95 -6.68
C THR A 42 4.27 13.84 -5.45
N ASP A 43 3.18 14.10 -4.73
CA ASP A 43 3.17 14.90 -3.50
C ASP A 43 3.44 14.09 -2.22
N GLY A 44 3.55 12.77 -2.33
CA GLY A 44 3.77 11.86 -1.20
C GLY A 44 2.56 11.65 -0.29
N GLN A 45 1.39 12.22 -0.60
CA GLN A 45 0.21 12.15 0.27
C GLN A 45 -0.71 10.96 -0.01
N THR A 46 -0.54 10.28 -1.15
CA THR A 46 -1.33 9.11 -1.52
C THR A 46 -0.42 7.92 -1.81
N LEU A 47 -0.69 6.79 -1.16
CA LEU A 47 -0.04 5.51 -1.40
C LEU A 47 -0.97 4.63 -2.22
N TYR A 48 -0.54 4.25 -3.42
CA TYR A 48 -1.20 3.26 -4.26
C TYR A 48 -0.55 1.89 -4.09
N PHE A 49 -1.33 0.83 -4.16
CA PHE A 49 -0.85 -0.54 -4.07
C PHE A 49 -1.89 -1.52 -4.62
N SER A 50 -1.45 -2.71 -5.01
CA SER A 50 -2.33 -3.82 -5.41
C SER A 50 -2.61 -4.73 -4.22
N SER A 51 -3.85 -5.20 -4.03
CA SER A 51 -4.18 -6.11 -2.93
C SER A 51 -5.11 -7.25 -3.36
N LYS A 52 -4.84 -8.44 -2.82
CA LYS A 52 -5.75 -9.62 -2.84
C LYS A 52 -6.64 -9.73 -1.61
N GLY A 53 -6.36 -8.95 -0.56
CA GLY A 53 -6.94 -9.13 0.77
C GLY A 53 -8.11 -8.23 1.10
N LEU A 54 -8.29 -7.16 0.33
CA LEU A 54 -9.30 -6.13 0.59
C LEU A 54 -10.61 -6.35 -0.19
N GLY A 55 -10.69 -7.46 -0.95
CA GLY A 55 -11.76 -7.73 -1.90
C GLY A 55 -11.62 -6.89 -3.18
N GLY A 56 -12.64 -6.87 -4.03
CA GLY A 56 -12.66 -6.06 -5.24
C GLY A 56 -13.32 -6.74 -6.42
N MET A 57 -12.87 -6.38 -7.61
CA MET A 57 -13.46 -6.83 -8.88
C MET A 57 -12.81 -8.11 -9.41
N GLY A 58 -11.54 -8.35 -9.07
CA GLY A 58 -10.73 -9.42 -9.64
C GLY A 58 -9.90 -10.17 -8.60
N GLY A 59 -8.67 -10.54 -8.98
CA GLY A 59 -7.72 -11.20 -8.09
C GLY A 59 -6.92 -10.18 -7.28
N TYR A 60 -6.04 -9.43 -7.95
CA TYR A 60 -5.50 -8.17 -7.43
C TYR A 60 -6.32 -6.98 -7.94
N ASP A 61 -6.58 -6.05 -7.03
CA ASP A 61 -7.18 -4.76 -7.36
C ASP A 61 -6.28 -3.61 -6.86
N ILE A 62 -6.26 -2.49 -7.56
CA ILE A 62 -5.59 -1.25 -7.13
C ILE A 62 -6.42 -0.56 -6.05
N TYR A 63 -5.75 -0.28 -4.94
CA TYR A 63 -6.22 0.52 -3.82
C TYR A 63 -5.36 1.77 -3.66
N LYS A 64 -5.95 2.80 -3.06
CA LYS A 64 -5.23 3.95 -2.53
C LYS A 64 -5.50 4.17 -1.05
N SER A 65 -4.50 4.65 -0.33
CA SER A 65 -4.63 5.17 1.02
C SER A 65 -4.05 6.58 1.07
N VAL A 66 -4.71 7.48 1.79
CA VAL A 66 -4.29 8.89 1.92
C VAL A 66 -3.68 9.09 3.30
N TRP A 67 -2.55 9.81 3.35
CA TRP A 67 -1.87 10.18 4.58
C TRP A 67 -2.68 11.23 5.34
N ASP A 68 -2.86 11.03 6.65
CA ASP A 68 -3.43 12.02 7.56
C ASP A 68 -2.30 12.70 8.33
N ASP A 69 -1.99 13.95 7.98
CA ASP A 69 -0.94 14.73 8.64
C ASP A 69 -1.21 15.02 10.12
N ASN A 70 -2.47 15.05 10.56
CA ASN A 70 -2.78 15.33 11.97
C ASN A 70 -2.56 14.08 12.83
N LEU A 71 -2.93 12.92 12.30
CA LEU A 71 -2.84 11.64 13.00
C LEU A 71 -1.51 10.91 12.74
N GLN A 72 -0.74 11.36 11.75
CA GLN A 72 0.51 10.74 11.29
C GLN A 72 0.31 9.26 10.95
N VAL A 73 -0.77 8.95 10.22
CA VAL A 73 -1.12 7.58 9.80
C VAL A 73 -1.68 7.55 8.38
N TRP A 74 -1.50 6.40 7.73
CA TRP A 74 -2.21 6.07 6.50
C TRP A 74 -3.67 5.76 6.79
N GLY A 75 -4.58 6.39 6.05
CA GLY A 75 -6.02 6.17 6.14
C GLY A 75 -6.46 4.79 5.65
N LYS A 76 -7.76 4.52 5.77
CA LYS A 76 -8.37 3.29 5.27
C LYS A 76 -8.21 3.19 3.74
N PRO A 77 -7.74 2.05 3.19
CA PRO A 77 -7.67 1.84 1.75
C PRO A 77 -9.02 1.95 1.05
N VAL A 78 -9.00 2.53 -0.15
CA VAL A 78 -10.16 2.67 -1.04
C VAL A 78 -9.84 2.04 -2.39
N ASN A 79 -10.71 1.13 -2.86
CA ASN A 79 -10.60 0.51 -4.19
C ASN A 79 -10.79 1.58 -5.26
N MET A 80 -9.92 1.63 -6.27
CA MET A 80 -9.95 2.66 -7.32
C MET A 80 -11.09 2.49 -8.33
N GLY A 81 -11.74 1.32 -8.34
CA GLY A 81 -12.87 1.01 -9.21
C GLY A 81 -12.52 1.03 -10.70
N SER A 82 -13.53 0.85 -11.55
CA SER A 82 -13.39 0.96 -13.00
C SER A 82 -13.18 2.43 -13.42
N PRO A 83 -12.35 2.73 -14.43
CA PRO A 83 -11.65 1.81 -15.34
C PRO A 83 -10.26 1.37 -14.86
N VAL A 84 -9.83 1.74 -13.65
CA VAL A 84 -8.51 1.37 -13.12
C VAL A 84 -8.44 -0.11 -12.79
N ASN A 85 -9.50 -0.63 -12.17
CA ASN A 85 -9.67 -2.05 -11.88
C ASN A 85 -10.57 -2.74 -12.90
N SER A 86 -10.28 -4.01 -13.10
CA SER A 86 -10.91 -4.94 -14.02
C SER A 86 -11.30 -6.24 -13.30
N PRO A 87 -12.01 -7.16 -13.96
CA PRO A 87 -12.28 -8.49 -13.39
C PRO A 87 -11.05 -9.42 -13.30
N TYR A 88 -9.85 -8.96 -13.67
CA TYR A 88 -8.61 -9.74 -13.69
C TYR A 88 -7.64 -9.27 -12.59
N ASP A 89 -6.34 -9.54 -12.76
CA ASP A 89 -5.31 -9.01 -11.85
C ASP A 89 -4.83 -7.64 -12.34
N ASP A 90 -5.06 -6.62 -11.52
CA ASP A 90 -4.57 -5.26 -11.76
C ASP A 90 -3.40 -4.96 -10.83
N LEU A 91 -2.23 -4.86 -11.45
CA LEU A 91 -0.95 -4.73 -10.78
C LEU A 91 -0.28 -3.41 -11.14
N PHE A 92 0.29 -2.74 -10.14
CA PHE A 92 1.09 -1.52 -10.29
C PHE A 92 0.29 -0.31 -10.80
N TYR A 93 0.41 0.81 -10.08
CA TYR A 93 -0.18 2.08 -10.47
C TYR A 93 0.83 3.19 -10.25
N LEU A 94 0.89 4.15 -11.18
CA LEU A 94 1.72 5.35 -11.07
C LEU A 94 0.86 6.55 -11.47
N GLU A 95 0.93 7.59 -10.65
CA GLU A 95 0.29 8.89 -10.89
C GLU A 95 1.18 9.82 -11.72
#